data_AF-A0A1Y6FVV3-F1
#
_entry.id   AF-A0A1Y6FVV3-F1
#
_cell.length_a   1.000
_cell.length_b   1.000
_cell.length_c   1.000
_cell.angle_alpha   90.00
_cell.angle_beta   90.00
_cell.angle_gamma   90.00
#
_symmetry.space_group_name_H-M   'P 1'
#
loop_
_entity.id
_entity.type
_entity.pdbx_description
1 polymer ?
#
loop_
_entity_poly.entity_id
_entity_poly.type
_entity_poly.pdbx_seq_one_letter_code
_entity_poly.pdbx_strand_id
1 'polypeptide(L)'
;MAHVNLLPWRQHERLRARNRFLLIMGLTALAAALVIMLVHFVFMEVRYQQQSRNQYLQQHIALLDTQLAEIKRINDQKKSIEQRMALIQSLHEDRNTAVRLVNELATRTPQGLYIVSVEKRGSMLYIDGRSASNNRVAELLRELKRSPLFDQPLLQQVVADEDSSGQFDAFSLSTRIVPAMTPPTAAEVANGN
;
A
#
# COMPACT_ATOMS: atom_id res chain seq x y z
N MET A 1 51.18 62.28 82.61
CA MET A 1 51.93 62.01 81.35
C MET A 1 51.39 60.71 80.78
N ALA A 2 50.84 60.75 79.56
CA ALA A 2 50.11 59.62 78.98
C ALA A 2 51.10 58.57 78.41
N HIS A 3 50.93 57.31 78.81
CA HIS A 3 51.63 56.17 78.22
C HIS A 3 50.92 55.78 76.92
N VAL A 4 51.53 56.11 75.77
CA VAL A 4 51.00 55.72 74.46
C VAL A 4 51.57 54.35 74.10
N ASN A 5 50.68 53.38 73.88
CA ASN A 5 51.03 52.03 73.45
C ASN A 5 51.42 52.05 71.96
N LEU A 6 52.71 51.86 71.67
CA LEU A 6 53.28 51.87 70.32
C LEU A 6 53.43 50.46 69.71
N LEU A 7 52.84 49.42 70.31
CA LEU A 7 52.82 48.11 69.64
C LEU A 7 52.07 48.22 68.30
N PRO A 8 52.58 47.63 67.20
CA PRO A 8 51.98 47.71 65.87
C PRO A 8 50.75 46.78 65.74
N TRP A 9 49.77 46.95 66.61
CA TRP A 9 48.57 46.11 66.75
C TRP A 9 47.76 46.00 65.44
N ARG A 10 47.73 47.07 64.64
CA ARG A 10 47.08 47.09 63.32
C ARG A 10 47.71 46.11 62.32
N GLN A 11 49.03 45.88 62.38
CA GLN A 11 49.70 44.94 61.47
C GLN A 11 49.37 43.49 61.84
N HIS A 12 49.33 43.18 63.14
CA HIS A 12 48.95 41.86 63.64
C HIS A 12 47.48 41.52 63.35
N GLU A 13 46.56 42.50 63.44
CA GLU A 13 45.16 42.30 63.06
C GLU A 13 45.00 42.00 61.57
N ARG A 14 45.71 42.74 60.69
CA ARG A 14 45.71 42.47 59.25
C ARG A 14 46.25 41.08 58.92
N LEU A 15 47.31 40.64 59.60
CA LEU A 15 47.89 39.31 59.41
C LEU A 15 46.92 38.20 59.86
N ARG A 16 46.27 38.35 61.02
CA ARG A 16 45.25 37.41 61.50
C ARG A 16 44.04 37.36 60.57
N ALA A 17 43.57 38.51 60.08
CA ALA A 17 42.48 38.58 59.12
C ALA A 17 42.83 37.89 57.79
N ARG A 18 44.05 38.10 57.27
CA ARG A 18 44.55 37.44 56.06
C ARG A 18 44.65 35.93 56.22
N ASN A 19 45.23 35.45 57.32
CA ASN A 19 45.34 34.01 57.59
C ASN A 19 43.98 33.36 57.77
N ARG A 20 43.05 34.03 58.47
CA ARG A 20 41.66 33.56 58.61
C ARG A 20 40.94 33.52 57.26
N PHE A 21 41.12 34.53 56.41
CA PHE A 21 40.57 34.54 55.06
C PHE A 21 41.11 33.38 54.22
N LEU A 22 42.43 33.14 54.21
CA LEU A 22 43.04 32.03 53.48
C LEU A 22 42.58 30.66 54.00
N LEU A 23 42.45 30.50 55.32
CA LEU A 23 41.91 29.29 55.92
C LEU A 23 40.46 29.04 55.49
N ILE A 24 39.59 30.05 55.59
CA ILE A 24 38.19 29.92 55.18
C ILE A 24 38.10 29.62 53.67
N MET A 25 38.89 30.31 52.84
CA MET A 25 38.95 30.06 51.41
C MET A 25 39.35 28.61 51.11
N GLY A 26 40.42 28.11 51.73
CA GLY A 26 40.86 26.72 51.56
C GLY A 26 39.80 25.71 52.01
N LEU A 27 39.14 25.97 53.14
CA LEU A 27 38.09 25.10 53.68
C LEU A 27 36.85 25.07 52.78
N THR A 28 36.43 26.23 52.25
CA THR A 28 35.33 26.32 51.28
C THR A 28 35.66 25.64 49.95
N ALA A 29 36.88 25.79 49.44
CA ALA A 29 37.33 25.12 48.24
C ALA A 29 37.36 23.59 48.42
N LEU A 30 37.84 23.12 49.58
CA LEU A 30 37.84 21.69 49.92
C LEU A 30 36.41 21.14 50.02
N ALA A 31 35.51 21.87 50.68
CA ALA A 31 34.11 21.49 50.78
C ALA A 31 33.45 21.41 49.39
N ALA A 32 33.69 22.39 48.52
CA ALA A 32 33.18 22.37 47.15
C ALA A 32 33.72 21.17 46.35
N ALA A 33 35.02 20.87 46.45
CA ALA A 33 35.64 19.72 45.79
C ALA A 33 35.03 18.39 46.27
N LEU A 34 34.79 18.24 47.57
CA LEU A 34 34.13 17.05 48.13
C LEU A 34 32.71 16.87 47.61
N VAL A 35 31.93 17.96 47.52
CA VAL A 35 30.58 17.90 46.95
C VAL A 35 30.61 17.47 45.49
N ILE A 36 31.51 18.05 44.68
CA ILE A 36 31.66 17.68 43.26
C ILE A 36 32.04 16.20 43.13
N MET A 37 32.98 15.72 43.95
CA MET A 37 33.40 14.33 43.94
C MET A 37 32.24 13.37 44.28
N LEU A 38 31.47 13.67 45.33
CA LEU A 38 30.29 12.87 45.70
C LEU A 38 29.26 12.81 44.58
N VAL A 39 28.95 13.95 43.98
CA VAL A 39 28.01 14.04 42.85
C VAL A 39 28.53 13.21 41.67
N HIS A 40 29.82 13.30 41.34
CA HIS A 40 30.43 12.53 40.27
C HIS A 40 30.33 11.02 40.49
N PHE A 41 30.54 10.54 41.72
CA PHE A 41 30.38 9.11 42.06
C PHE A 41 28.95 8.60 41.84
N VAL A 42 27.94 9.37 42.26
CA VAL A 42 26.53 9.00 42.05
C VAL A 42 26.19 8.93 40.56
N PHE A 43 26.66 9.90 39.77
CA PHE A 43 26.40 9.90 38.34
C PHE A 43 27.11 8.77 37.58
N MET A 44 28.29 8.32 38.03
CA MET A 44 28.99 7.19 37.41
C MET A 44 28.17 5.90 37.47
N GLU A 45 27.57 5.58 38.63
CA GLU A 45 26.73 4.39 38.79
C GLU A 45 25.49 4.44 37.89
N VAL A 46 24.81 5.59 37.87
CA VAL A 46 23.64 5.80 37.00
C VAL A 46 23.99 5.64 35.53
N ARG A 47 25.15 6.15 35.10
CA ARG A 47 25.61 6.01 33.72
C ARG A 47 25.89 4.56 33.34
N TYR A 48 26.50 3.79 34.23
CA TYR A 48 26.78 2.37 33.98
C TYR A 48 25.48 1.57 33.80
N GLN A 49 24.51 1.75 34.69
CA GLN A 49 23.20 1.09 34.56
C GLN A 49 22.49 1.51 33.28
N GLN A 50 22.54 2.80 32.92
CA GLN A 50 21.94 3.29 31.68
C GLN A 50 22.61 2.69 30.44
N GLN A 51 23.93 2.51 30.46
CA GLN A 51 24.66 1.91 29.35
C GLN A 51 24.32 0.43 29.19
N SER A 52 24.21 -0.32 30.28
CA SER A 52 23.77 -1.73 30.25
C SER A 52 22.36 -1.88 29.67
N ARG A 53 21.41 -1.00 30.08
CA ARG A 53 20.05 -0.98 29.51
C ARG A 53 20.06 -0.65 28.02
N ASN A 54 20.85 0.32 27.60
CA ASN A 54 20.99 0.67 26.19
C ASN A 54 21.56 -0.51 25.37
N GLN A 55 22.58 -1.18 25.88
CA GLN A 55 23.15 -2.37 25.22
C GLN A 55 22.13 -3.50 25.12
N TYR A 56 21.38 -3.77 26.19
CA TYR A 56 20.29 -4.75 26.18
C TYR A 56 19.25 -4.43 25.11
N LEU A 57 18.76 -3.19 25.06
CA LEU A 57 17.79 -2.76 24.04
C LEU A 57 18.37 -2.88 22.63
N GLN A 58 19.62 -2.50 22.40
CA GLN A 58 20.28 -2.61 21.09
C GLN A 58 20.41 -4.07 20.64
N GLN A 59 20.74 -4.99 21.54
CA GLN A 59 20.81 -6.42 21.22
C GLN A 59 19.43 -6.97 20.81
N HIS A 60 18.39 -6.59 21.54
CA HIS A 60 17.02 -7.00 21.19
C HIS A 60 16.56 -6.39 19.87
N ILE A 61 16.88 -5.12 19.59
CA ILE A 61 16.61 -4.50 18.28
C ILE A 61 17.27 -5.30 17.16
N ALA A 62 18.56 -5.63 17.30
CA ALA A 62 19.28 -6.40 16.29
C ALA A 62 18.66 -7.80 16.07
N LEU A 63 18.20 -8.46 17.13
CA LEU A 63 17.51 -9.74 17.02
C LEU A 63 16.15 -9.59 16.30
N LEU A 64 15.38 -8.56 16.63
CA LEU A 64 14.10 -8.29 15.97
C LEU A 64 14.29 -7.91 14.49
N ASP A 65 15.35 -7.16 14.15
CA ASP A 65 15.66 -6.77 12.77
C ASP A 65 15.98 -7.99 11.89
N THR A 66 16.66 -9.00 12.43
CA THR A 66 16.92 -10.24 11.67
C THR A 66 15.64 -11.03 11.41
N GLN A 67 14.75 -11.13 12.40
CA GLN A 67 13.43 -11.75 12.23
C GLN A 67 12.57 -10.98 11.22
N LEU A 68 12.59 -9.65 11.28
CA LEU A 68 11.84 -8.80 10.36
C LEU A 68 12.35 -8.94 8.92
N ALA A 69 13.66 -9.05 8.73
CA ALA A 69 14.26 -9.30 7.42
C ALA A 69 13.81 -10.64 6.83
N GLU A 70 13.73 -11.70 7.65
CA GLU A 70 13.22 -13.01 7.23
C GLU A 70 11.74 -12.95 6.83
N ILE A 71 10.90 -12.32 7.64
CA ILE A 71 9.47 -12.11 7.33
C ILE A 71 9.31 -11.33 6.03
N LYS A 72 10.10 -10.28 5.82
CA LYS A 72 10.05 -9.48 4.59
C LYS A 72 10.40 -10.33 3.37
N ARG A 73 11.46 -11.15 3.46
CA ARG A 73 11.87 -12.08 2.39
C ARG A 73 10.76 -13.07 2.05
N ILE A 74 10.10 -13.63 3.06
CA ILE A 74 8.99 -14.58 2.86
C ILE A 74 7.79 -13.88 2.20
N ASN A 75 7.45 -12.67 2.63
CA ASN A 75 6.37 -11.89 2.02
C ASN A 75 6.66 -11.52 0.56
N ASP A 76 7.90 -11.15 0.24
CA ASP A 76 8.31 -10.86 -1.13
C ASP A 76 8.19 -12.11 -2.03
N GLN A 77 8.58 -13.28 -1.50
CA GLN A 77 8.38 -14.56 -2.19
C GLN A 77 6.90 -14.87 -2.40
N LYS A 78 6.06 -14.71 -1.36
CA LYS A 78 4.61 -14.90 -1.46
C LYS A 78 4.00 -14.00 -2.54
N LYS A 79 4.34 -12.71 -2.54
CA LYS A 79 3.85 -11.75 -3.54
C LYS A 79 4.24 -12.16 -4.96
N SER A 80 5.46 -12.66 -5.16
CA SER A 80 5.90 -13.15 -6.48
C SER A 80 5.11 -14.36 -6.96
N ILE A 81 4.72 -15.26 -6.04
CA ILE A 81 3.90 -16.44 -6.34
C ILE A 81 2.47 -16.00 -6.65
N GLU A 82 1.89 -15.11 -5.85
CA GLU A 82 0.55 -14.57 -6.07
C GLU A 82 0.43 -13.88 -7.44
N GLN A 83 1.44 -13.12 -7.87
CA GLN A 83 1.48 -12.51 -9.20
C GLN A 83 1.47 -13.56 -10.32
N ARG A 84 2.23 -14.64 -10.17
CA ARG A 84 2.26 -15.75 -11.14
C ARG A 84 0.92 -16.49 -11.17
N MET A 85 0.33 -16.74 -10.00
CA MET A 85 -0.99 -17.36 -9.89
C MET A 85 -2.05 -16.49 -10.55
N ALA A 86 -2.04 -15.17 -10.33
CA ALA A 86 -2.96 -14.25 -10.97
C ALA A 86 -2.85 -14.26 -12.51
N LEU A 87 -1.63 -14.32 -13.03
CA LEU A 87 -1.40 -14.43 -14.48
C LEU A 87 -1.86 -15.78 -15.05
N ILE A 88 -1.66 -16.87 -14.32
CA ILE A 88 -2.17 -18.19 -14.74
C ILE A 88 -3.70 -18.20 -14.70
N GLN A 89 -4.30 -17.63 -13.65
CA GLN A 89 -5.75 -17.55 -13.49
C GLN A 89 -6.39 -16.73 -14.61
N SER A 90 -5.80 -15.58 -14.99
CA SER A 90 -6.32 -14.77 -16.10
C SER A 90 -6.26 -15.51 -17.44
N LEU A 91 -5.16 -16.24 -17.70
CA LEU A 91 -5.05 -17.10 -18.89
C LEU A 91 -6.09 -18.24 -18.89
N HIS A 92 -6.39 -18.80 -17.71
CA HIS A 92 -7.37 -19.88 -17.57
C HIS A 92 -8.81 -19.40 -17.72
N GLU A 93 -9.14 -18.23 -17.18
CA GLU A 93 -10.44 -17.58 -17.37
C GLU A 93 -10.66 -17.25 -18.84
N ASP A 94 -9.67 -16.64 -19.52
CA ASP A 94 -9.79 -16.32 -20.95
C ASP A 94 -10.07 -17.57 -21.81
N ARG A 95 -9.50 -18.74 -21.47
CA ARG A 95 -9.72 -19.99 -22.21
C ARG A 95 -11.18 -20.46 -22.17
N ASN A 96 -11.82 -20.36 -21.01
CA ASN A 96 -13.20 -20.85 -20.83
C ASN A 96 -14.26 -19.80 -21.18
N THR A 97 -13.92 -18.51 -21.16
CA THR A 97 -14.84 -17.44 -21.57
C THR A 97 -15.20 -17.54 -23.05
N ALA A 98 -14.26 -17.85 -23.94
CA ALA A 98 -14.53 -17.95 -25.38
C ALA A 98 -15.59 -19.02 -25.70
N VAL A 99 -15.47 -20.22 -25.10
CA VAL A 99 -16.42 -21.32 -25.31
C VAL A 99 -17.80 -20.98 -24.77
N ARG A 100 -17.87 -20.33 -23.60
CA ARG A 100 -19.15 -19.87 -23.01
C ARG A 100 -19.84 -18.83 -23.88
N LEU A 101 -19.09 -17.87 -24.42
CA LEU A 101 -19.63 -16.85 -25.32
C LEU A 101 -20.19 -17.49 -26.59
N VAL A 102 -19.46 -18.41 -27.22
CA VAL A 102 -19.93 -19.10 -28.43
C VAL A 102 -21.18 -19.95 -28.15
N ASN A 103 -21.23 -20.69 -27.04
CA ASN A 103 -22.41 -21.46 -26.68
C ASN A 103 -23.64 -20.58 -26.40
N GLU A 104 -23.47 -19.46 -25.71
CA GLU A 104 -24.56 -18.53 -25.41
C GLU A 104 -25.08 -17.87 -26.70
N LEU A 105 -24.19 -17.45 -27.60
CA LEU A 105 -24.56 -16.90 -28.90
C LEU A 105 -25.32 -17.93 -29.75
N ALA A 106 -24.82 -19.17 -29.82
CA ALA A 106 -25.46 -20.23 -30.59
C ALA A 106 -26.87 -20.56 -30.06
N THR A 107 -27.06 -20.56 -28.73
CA THR A 107 -28.36 -20.86 -28.09
C THR A 107 -29.37 -19.72 -28.28
N ARG A 108 -28.90 -18.47 -28.37
CA ARG A 108 -29.75 -17.27 -28.44
C ARG A 108 -29.96 -16.74 -29.86
N THR A 109 -29.34 -17.36 -30.86
CA THR A 109 -29.51 -16.96 -32.26
C THR A 109 -30.85 -17.47 -32.81
N PRO A 110 -31.77 -16.58 -33.23
CA PRO A 110 -33.04 -16.99 -33.80
C PRO A 110 -32.86 -17.59 -35.21
N GLN A 111 -33.82 -18.44 -35.63
CA GLN A 111 -33.78 -19.09 -36.94
C GLN A 111 -33.88 -18.06 -38.09
N GLY A 112 -33.05 -18.24 -39.14
CA GLY A 112 -33.01 -17.33 -40.30
C GLY A 112 -31.99 -16.19 -40.21
N LEU A 113 -31.08 -16.26 -39.24
CA LEU A 113 -29.92 -15.38 -39.10
C LEU A 113 -28.64 -16.22 -39.11
N TYR A 114 -27.65 -15.79 -39.89
CA TYR A 114 -26.35 -16.44 -40.02
C TYR A 114 -25.28 -15.54 -39.45
N ILE A 115 -24.50 -16.05 -38.50
CA ILE A 115 -23.30 -15.36 -38.01
C ILE A 115 -22.14 -15.75 -38.92
N VAL A 116 -21.44 -14.75 -39.46
CA VAL A 116 -20.31 -14.94 -40.37
C VAL A 116 -18.99 -14.81 -39.62
N SER A 117 -18.88 -13.81 -38.73
CA SER A 117 -17.68 -13.54 -37.96
C SER A 117 -18.03 -13.08 -36.55
N VAL A 118 -17.20 -13.47 -35.57
CA VAL A 118 -17.28 -12.99 -34.19
C VAL A 118 -15.88 -12.66 -33.72
N GLU A 119 -15.65 -11.40 -33.33
CA GLU A 119 -14.37 -10.92 -32.84
C GLU A 119 -14.50 -10.36 -31.42
N LYS A 120 -13.74 -10.91 -30.47
CA LYS A 120 -13.63 -10.39 -29.09
C LYS A 120 -12.43 -9.45 -29.00
N ARG A 121 -12.66 -8.18 -28.63
CA ARG A 121 -11.60 -7.22 -28.27
C ARG A 121 -11.77 -6.77 -26.83
N GLY A 122 -11.03 -7.38 -25.92
CA GLY A 122 -11.11 -7.10 -24.49
C GLY A 122 -12.51 -7.41 -23.92
N SER A 123 -13.24 -6.37 -23.53
CA SER A 123 -14.61 -6.44 -22.99
C SER A 123 -15.70 -6.18 -24.03
N MET A 124 -15.36 -5.94 -25.31
CA MET A 124 -16.33 -5.75 -26.39
C MET A 124 -16.32 -6.95 -27.34
N LEU A 125 -17.50 -7.34 -27.78
CA LEU A 125 -17.72 -8.37 -28.78
C LEU A 125 -18.32 -7.73 -30.03
N TYR A 126 -17.68 -7.97 -31.18
CA TYR A 126 -18.16 -7.58 -32.50
C TYR A 126 -18.70 -8.82 -33.21
N ILE A 127 -19.90 -8.72 -33.76
CA ILE A 127 -20.62 -9.82 -34.40
C ILE A 127 -21.05 -9.33 -35.78
N ASP A 128 -20.57 -10.00 -36.82
CA ASP A 128 -20.95 -9.75 -38.20
C ASP A 128 -21.74 -10.95 -38.73
N GLY A 129 -22.85 -10.68 -39.40
CA GLY A 129 -23.72 -11.72 -39.90
C GLY A 129 -24.60 -11.28 -41.06
N ARG A 130 -25.38 -12.23 -41.56
CA ARG A 130 -26.40 -12.05 -42.59
C ARG A 130 -27.77 -12.38 -42.02
N SER A 131 -28.76 -11.56 -42.31
CA SER A 131 -30.12 -11.71 -41.78
C SER A 131 -31.14 -11.66 -42.91
N ALA A 132 -32.15 -12.53 -42.85
CA ALA A 132 -33.23 -12.55 -43.83
C ALA A 132 -34.18 -11.34 -43.72
N SER A 133 -34.16 -10.61 -42.60
CA SER A 133 -35.02 -9.45 -42.36
C SER A 133 -34.55 -8.63 -41.17
N ASN A 134 -34.72 -7.32 -41.24
CA ASN A 134 -34.46 -6.41 -40.12
C ASN A 134 -35.24 -6.79 -38.82
N ASN A 135 -36.41 -7.42 -38.96
CA ASN A 135 -37.17 -7.93 -37.81
C ASN A 135 -36.41 -9.01 -37.02
N ARG A 136 -35.61 -9.84 -37.70
CA ARG A 136 -34.79 -10.88 -37.07
C ARG A 136 -33.57 -10.30 -36.37
N VAL A 137 -33.00 -9.22 -36.91
CA VAL A 137 -31.93 -8.46 -36.24
C VAL A 137 -32.44 -7.83 -34.94
N ALA A 138 -33.65 -7.26 -34.95
CA ALA A 138 -34.29 -6.71 -33.76
C ALA A 138 -34.64 -7.77 -32.70
N GLU A 139 -34.99 -8.98 -33.14
CA GLU A 139 -35.23 -10.14 -32.27
C GLU A 139 -33.92 -10.60 -31.59
N LEU A 140 -32.83 -10.71 -32.35
CA LEU A 140 -31.49 -11.02 -31.80
C LEU A 140 -31.05 -9.97 -30.76
N LEU A 141 -31.25 -8.69 -31.02
CA LEU A 141 -30.96 -7.61 -30.05
C LEU A 141 -31.70 -7.79 -28.73
N ARG A 142 -32.95 -8.24 -28.76
CA ARG A 142 -33.76 -8.48 -27.56
C ARG A 142 -33.31 -9.73 -26.81
N GLU A 143 -32.99 -10.80 -27.52
CA GLU A 143 -32.48 -12.04 -26.91
C GLU A 143 -31.09 -11.83 -26.29
N LEU A 144 -30.22 -11.03 -26.92
CA LEU A 144 -28.93 -10.66 -26.34
C LEU A 144 -29.09 -9.78 -25.09
N LYS A 145 -30.04 -8.83 -25.06
CA LYS A 145 -30.36 -8.03 -23.85
C LYS A 145 -30.89 -8.87 -22.68
N ARG A 146 -31.46 -10.04 -22.94
CA ARG A 146 -31.98 -10.95 -21.90
C ARG A 146 -30.90 -11.83 -21.28
N SER A 147 -29.73 -11.94 -21.92
CA SER A 147 -28.65 -12.77 -21.41
C SER A 147 -27.88 -12.05 -20.31
N PRO A 148 -27.52 -12.73 -19.21
CA PRO A 148 -26.68 -12.17 -18.16
C PRO A 148 -25.22 -11.97 -18.59
N LEU A 149 -24.80 -12.50 -19.75
CA LEU A 149 -23.43 -12.42 -20.27
C LEU A 149 -23.18 -11.21 -21.18
N PHE A 150 -24.25 -10.58 -21.68
CA PHE A 150 -24.18 -9.49 -22.65
C PHE A 150 -24.89 -8.26 -22.12
N ASP A 151 -24.22 -7.12 -22.14
CA ASP A 151 -24.78 -5.83 -21.74
C ASP A 151 -24.70 -4.84 -22.91
N GLN A 152 -25.76 -4.05 -23.08
CA GLN A 152 -25.90 -3.01 -24.11
C GLN A 152 -25.50 -3.47 -25.53
N PRO A 153 -26.30 -4.31 -26.21
CA PRO A 153 -26.06 -4.59 -27.62
C PRO A 153 -26.48 -3.38 -28.47
N LEU A 154 -25.53 -2.85 -29.24
CA LEU A 154 -25.68 -1.74 -30.19
C LEU A 154 -25.49 -2.23 -31.62
N LEU A 155 -26.48 -1.97 -32.47
CA LEU A 155 -26.41 -2.19 -33.91
C LEU A 155 -25.60 -1.06 -34.55
N GLN A 156 -24.54 -1.40 -35.27
CA GLN A 156 -23.67 -0.41 -35.92
C GLN A 156 -24.10 -0.12 -37.36
N GLN A 157 -24.33 -1.17 -38.15
CA GLN A 157 -24.63 -1.00 -39.58
C GLN A 157 -25.48 -2.17 -40.10
N VAL A 158 -26.40 -1.86 -41.01
CA VAL A 158 -27.11 -2.83 -41.85
C VAL A 158 -26.90 -2.41 -43.30
N VAL A 159 -26.34 -3.29 -44.12
CA VAL A 159 -26.05 -3.06 -45.53
C VAL A 159 -26.76 -4.13 -46.34
N ALA A 160 -27.58 -3.72 -47.30
CA ALA A 160 -28.16 -4.65 -48.26
C ALA A 160 -27.04 -5.18 -49.17
N ASP A 161 -26.87 -6.50 -49.22
CA ASP A 161 -25.83 -7.15 -50.02
C ASP A 161 -26.38 -7.38 -51.44
N GLU A 162 -25.95 -6.56 -52.41
CA GLU A 162 -26.45 -6.61 -53.80
C GLU A 162 -25.97 -7.85 -54.59
N ASP A 163 -24.95 -8.56 -54.10
CA ASP A 163 -24.32 -9.70 -54.81
C ASP A 163 -25.00 -11.06 -54.55
N SER A 164 -25.88 -11.17 -53.55
CA SER A 164 -26.56 -12.43 -53.20
C SER A 164 -28.08 -12.32 -53.28
N SER A 165 -28.62 -12.21 -54.50
CA SER A 165 -30.04 -12.45 -54.81
C SER A 165 -31.06 -11.90 -53.78
N GLY A 166 -30.83 -10.67 -53.28
CA GLY A 166 -31.79 -9.86 -52.51
C GLY A 166 -32.44 -10.47 -51.27
N GLN A 167 -31.94 -11.59 -50.73
CA GLN A 167 -32.64 -12.36 -49.71
C GLN A 167 -32.04 -12.26 -48.30
N PHE A 168 -30.83 -11.69 -48.17
CA PHE A 168 -30.17 -11.50 -46.88
C PHE A 168 -29.39 -10.18 -46.81
N ASP A 169 -29.64 -9.40 -45.76
CA ASP A 169 -28.92 -8.17 -45.45
C ASP A 169 -27.72 -8.48 -44.55
N ALA A 170 -26.57 -7.85 -44.80
CA ALA A 170 -25.43 -7.89 -43.90
C ALA A 170 -25.68 -6.97 -42.70
N PHE A 171 -25.38 -7.43 -41.48
CA PHE A 171 -25.47 -6.63 -40.26
C PHE A 171 -24.18 -6.72 -39.46
N SER A 172 -23.83 -5.63 -38.79
CA SER A 172 -22.74 -5.55 -37.82
C SER A 172 -23.27 -5.04 -36.48
N LEU A 173 -22.99 -5.81 -35.43
CA LEU A 173 -23.45 -5.58 -34.07
C LEU A 173 -22.24 -5.56 -33.12
N SER A 174 -22.29 -4.69 -32.11
CA SER A 174 -21.36 -4.79 -30.98
C SER A 174 -22.10 -4.89 -29.65
N THR A 175 -21.60 -5.73 -28.75
CA THR A 175 -22.14 -5.89 -27.40
C THR A 175 -21.01 -5.95 -26.37
N ARG A 176 -21.24 -5.46 -25.14
CA ARG A 176 -20.26 -5.54 -24.06
C ARG A 176 -20.41 -6.88 -23.35
N ILE A 177 -19.29 -7.56 -23.10
CA ILE A 177 -19.23 -8.80 -22.33
C ILE A 177 -19.18 -8.43 -20.85
N VAL A 178 -20.11 -8.96 -20.06
CA VAL A 178 -20.07 -8.86 -18.60
C VAL A 178 -19.23 -10.03 -18.07
N PRO A 179 -18.02 -9.80 -17.51
CA PRO A 179 -17.25 -10.87 -16.91
C PRO A 179 -17.98 -11.47 -15.71
N ALA A 180 -17.92 -12.80 -15.55
CA ALA A 180 -18.67 -13.55 -14.53
C ALA A 180 -18.29 -13.24 -13.07
N MET A 181 -17.29 -12.38 -12.84
CA MET A 181 -16.96 -11.83 -11.54
C MET A 181 -16.57 -10.36 -11.73
N THR A 182 -17.49 -9.45 -11.50
CA THR A 182 -17.11 -8.19 -10.84
C THR A 182 -16.86 -8.57 -9.39
N PRO A 183 -15.61 -8.52 -8.87
CA PRO A 183 -15.45 -8.43 -7.43
C PRO A 183 -16.28 -7.21 -6.99
N PRO A 184 -17.01 -7.27 -5.87
CA PRO A 184 -17.60 -6.07 -5.32
C PRO A 184 -16.48 -5.03 -5.23
N THR A 185 -16.70 -3.92 -5.92
CA THR A 185 -15.79 -2.79 -6.02
C THR A 185 -15.14 -2.55 -4.66
N ALA A 186 -13.81 -2.70 -4.57
CA ALA A 186 -13.01 -2.42 -3.38
C ALA A 186 -13.07 -0.94 -2.93
N ALA A 187 -13.99 -0.14 -3.47
CA ALA A 187 -14.24 1.25 -3.11
C ALA A 187 -15.22 1.40 -1.94
N GLU A 188 -15.94 0.35 -1.52
CA GLU A 188 -16.93 0.45 -0.43
C GLU A 188 -16.35 0.17 0.96
N VAL A 189 -15.13 -0.37 1.06
CA VAL A 189 -14.44 -0.63 2.34
C VAL A 189 -13.53 0.52 2.81
N ALA A 190 -13.43 1.62 2.08
CA ALA A 190 -12.57 2.76 2.45
C ALA A 190 -13.30 3.91 3.16
N ASN A 191 -14.64 3.96 3.13
CA ASN A 191 -15.45 4.96 3.84
C ASN A 191 -16.13 4.32 5.05
N GLY A 192 -15.32 3.90 6.01
CA GLY A 192 -15.76 3.33 7.27
C GLY A 192 -14.70 3.56 8.34
N ASN A 193 -14.36 4.83 8.56
CA ASN A 193 -13.69 5.34 9.77
C ASN A 193 -14.11 6.79 9.98
#